data_AF-A0A956Y1R1-F1
#
_entry.id   AF-A0A956Y1R1-F1
#
_cell.length_a   1.000
_cell.length_b   1.000
_cell.length_c   1.000
_cell.angle_alpha   90.00
_cell.angle_beta   90.00
_cell.angle_gamma   90.00
#
_symmetry.space_group_name_H-M   'P 1'
#
loop_
_entity.id
_entity.type
_entity.pdbx_description
1 polymer ?
#
loop_
_entity_poly.entity_id
_entity_poly.type
_entity_poly.pdbx_seq_one_letter_code
_entity_poly.pdbx_strand_id
1 'polypeptide(L)'
;MLLAYTHWLALLVPFAIGLYHLTLPKTRRWWQILLTLIAANATLIPWALLELPNIMNELGDGRDAIAFSAVDIPGTVFYAFSNGGLALLLLLTVLAIIDRRRHQDALRFSLMAIIGTLIAAIGINTVTPAFIHVRYFMMLWPILALLSALGITTLARRRIPAAVLLISWLAAGAVVSWTLDFAADLPNTQRPIIAGELPEIIRVIKAEATPEDLIVFHLTEPGNEQSQRAPLEFQFQWTDMHVIQLGELGSVFEDDYRTEVDDLVEDAPLVWLAQRTDIEQVTDLPIFTDEISQNYLLCDLWQPEERLDVRVWANKATPTNATYTFGEQSLDMRVHRARRYDPSIASVILDLDAAYPISYTAVALHIYDSSDQLVRQADIVMSNGCDRLQIDFAGLGAGEYRLDLIVYDTVTGLRFTPTNTDFTLQSDNRMTLLTMTLFN
;
A
#
# COMPACT_ATOMS: atom_id res chain seq x y z
N MET A 1 -13.83 -18.87 19.47
CA MET A 1 -14.82 -17.91 18.93
C MET A 1 -14.15 -16.66 18.37
N LEU A 2 -13.19 -16.03 19.06
CA LEU A 2 -12.49 -14.82 18.54
C LEU A 2 -11.93 -14.98 17.11
N LEU A 3 -11.39 -16.15 16.78
CA LEU A 3 -10.89 -16.45 15.43
C LEU A 3 -12.01 -16.50 14.39
N ALA A 4 -13.19 -17.03 14.73
CA ALA A 4 -14.33 -17.08 13.81
C ALA A 4 -14.95 -15.71 13.55
N TYR A 5 -14.86 -14.79 14.53
CA TYR A 5 -15.32 -13.40 14.38
C TYR A 5 -14.44 -12.58 13.42
N THR A 6 -13.15 -12.91 13.34
CA THR A 6 -12.21 -12.23 12.43
C THR A 6 -12.03 -12.97 11.12
N HIS A 7 -12.21 -14.30 11.14
CA HIS A 7 -12.01 -15.21 10.02
C HIS A 7 -13.12 -16.28 10.05
N TRP A 8 -14.28 -15.99 9.46
CA TRP A 8 -15.42 -16.91 9.46
C TRP A 8 -15.10 -18.29 8.86
N LEU A 9 -14.13 -18.34 7.94
CA LEU A 9 -13.60 -19.58 7.36
C LEU A 9 -12.98 -20.53 8.40
N ALA A 10 -12.60 -20.03 9.58
CA ALA A 10 -12.17 -20.86 10.71
C ALA A 10 -13.22 -21.89 11.14
N LEU A 11 -14.50 -21.69 10.80
CA LEU A 11 -15.59 -22.64 11.07
C LEU A 11 -15.44 -23.98 10.33
N LEU A 12 -14.58 -24.05 9.31
CA LEU A 12 -14.30 -25.30 8.61
C LEU A 12 -13.65 -26.38 9.48
N VAL A 13 -12.84 -26.00 10.47
CA VAL A 13 -12.24 -26.97 11.39
C VAL A 13 -13.27 -27.54 12.36
N PRO A 14 -14.09 -26.72 13.07
CA PRO A 14 -15.23 -27.23 13.83
C PRO A 14 -16.15 -28.13 13.01
N PHE A 15 -16.40 -27.80 11.73
CA PHE A 15 -17.16 -28.67 10.83
C PHE A 15 -16.49 -30.04 10.66
N ALA A 16 -15.18 -30.07 10.36
CA ALA A 16 -14.44 -31.33 10.20
C ALA A 16 -14.32 -32.12 11.52
N ILE A 17 -14.21 -31.44 12.67
CA ILE A 17 -14.29 -32.05 14.00
C ILE A 17 -15.68 -32.68 14.21
N GLY A 18 -16.74 -32.01 13.77
CA GLY A 18 -18.11 -32.52 13.76
C GLY A 18 -18.23 -33.81 12.95
N LEU A 19 -17.68 -33.84 11.73
CA LEU A 19 -17.63 -35.05 10.90
C LEU A 19 -16.89 -36.20 11.58
N TYR A 20 -15.75 -35.93 12.22
CA TYR A 20 -15.06 -36.93 13.02
C TYR A 20 -15.92 -37.44 14.18
N HIS A 21 -16.59 -36.54 14.90
CA HIS A 21 -17.50 -36.89 16.00
C HIS A 21 -18.66 -37.79 15.55
N LEU A 22 -19.16 -37.63 14.33
CA LEU A 22 -20.18 -38.52 13.76
C LEU A 22 -19.69 -39.98 13.63
N THR A 23 -18.40 -40.25 13.72
CA THR A 23 -17.86 -41.62 13.67
C THR A 23 -17.73 -42.29 15.04
N LEU A 24 -17.84 -41.53 16.12
CA LEU A 24 -17.71 -42.01 17.50
C LEU A 24 -19.01 -42.66 18.00
N PRO A 25 -18.98 -43.53 19.02
CA PRO A 25 -20.19 -44.10 19.61
C PRO A 25 -21.10 -43.03 20.25
N LYS A 26 -22.42 -43.18 20.07
CA LYS A 26 -23.45 -42.17 20.42
C LYS A 26 -23.85 -42.31 21.88
N THR A 27 -22.94 -41.91 22.76
CA THR A 27 -23.15 -41.94 24.22
C THR A 27 -23.87 -40.69 24.71
N ARG A 28 -24.28 -40.67 25.99
CA ARG A 28 -24.82 -39.44 26.62
C ARG A 28 -23.83 -38.27 26.54
N ARG A 29 -22.53 -38.54 26.76
CA ARG A 29 -21.46 -37.54 26.65
C ARG A 29 -21.34 -37.01 25.21
N TRP A 30 -21.53 -37.87 24.21
CA TRP A 30 -21.54 -37.47 22.80
C TRP A 30 -22.65 -36.44 22.53
N TRP A 31 -23.87 -36.69 23.00
CA TRP A 31 -24.98 -35.74 22.87
C TRP A 31 -24.73 -34.44 23.62
N GLN A 32 -24.15 -34.48 24.81
CA GLN A 32 -23.77 -33.27 25.54
C GLN A 32 -22.78 -32.41 24.73
N ILE A 33 -21.71 -33.02 24.21
CA ILE A 33 -20.72 -32.32 23.39
C ILE A 33 -21.37 -31.74 22.13
N LEU A 34 -22.21 -32.52 21.44
CA LEU A 34 -22.91 -32.05 20.25
C LEU A 34 -23.84 -30.86 20.56
N LEU A 35 -24.65 -30.95 21.62
CA LEU A 35 -25.55 -29.86 22.01
C LEU A 35 -24.79 -28.61 22.42
N THR A 36 -23.66 -28.75 23.14
CA THR A 36 -22.78 -27.61 23.47
C THR A 36 -22.18 -26.99 22.21
N LEU A 37 -21.76 -27.81 21.24
CA LEU A 37 -21.24 -27.32 19.96
C LEU A 37 -22.33 -26.58 19.16
N ILE A 38 -23.54 -27.13 19.09
CA ILE A 38 -24.68 -26.49 18.42
C ILE A 38 -25.01 -25.16 19.10
N ALA A 39 -25.13 -25.14 20.43
CA ALA A 39 -25.41 -23.92 21.19
C ALA A 39 -24.32 -22.86 20.98
N ALA A 40 -23.04 -23.27 20.97
CA ALA A 40 -21.92 -22.38 20.70
C ALA A 40 -21.92 -21.84 19.24
N ASN A 41 -22.33 -22.62 18.25
CA ASN A 41 -22.47 -22.10 16.88
C ASN A 41 -23.73 -21.25 16.71
N ALA A 42 -24.80 -21.53 17.46
CA ALA A 42 -26.03 -20.75 17.42
C ALA A 42 -25.80 -19.29 17.88
N THR A 43 -24.83 -19.04 18.76
CA THR A 43 -24.47 -17.66 19.15
C THR A 43 -23.85 -16.85 17.99
N LEU A 44 -23.43 -17.50 16.90
CA LEU A 44 -22.89 -16.83 15.70
C LEU A 44 -23.97 -16.50 14.67
N ILE A 45 -25.19 -17.05 14.80
CA ILE A 45 -26.29 -16.83 13.85
C ILE A 45 -26.63 -15.34 13.68
N PRO A 46 -26.78 -14.53 14.75
CA PRO A 46 -27.10 -13.11 14.58
C PRO A 46 -26.04 -12.35 13.77
N TRP A 47 -24.76 -12.60 14.04
CA TRP A 47 -23.65 -12.03 13.30
C TRP A 47 -23.68 -12.50 11.83
N ALA A 48 -23.85 -13.80 11.59
CA ALA A 48 -23.88 -14.36 10.25
C ALA A 48 -25.04 -13.79 9.40
N LEU A 49 -26.22 -13.61 9.98
CA LEU A 49 -27.36 -13.02 9.27
C LEU A 49 -27.14 -11.56 8.88
N LEU A 50 -26.36 -10.80 9.67
CA LEU A 50 -26.05 -9.40 9.41
C LEU A 50 -24.90 -9.23 8.43
N GLU A 51 -23.83 -10.03 8.57
CA GLU A 51 -22.58 -9.81 7.83
C GLU A 51 -22.44 -10.66 6.56
N LEU A 52 -23.06 -11.85 6.48
CA LEU A 52 -22.93 -12.70 5.27
C LEU A 52 -23.36 -11.99 3.99
N PRO A 53 -24.46 -11.20 3.94
CA PRO A 53 -24.82 -10.47 2.74
C PRO A 53 -23.74 -9.48 2.30
N ASN A 54 -23.14 -8.74 3.25
CA ASN A 54 -22.06 -7.79 2.96
C ASN A 54 -20.84 -8.52 2.40
N ILE A 55 -20.44 -9.62 3.07
CA ILE A 55 -19.32 -10.46 2.64
C ILE A 55 -19.58 -11.04 1.25
N MET A 56 -20.80 -11.51 0.96
CA MET A 56 -21.16 -12.09 -0.35
C MET A 56 -21.13 -11.04 -1.47
N ASN A 57 -21.53 -9.81 -1.18
CA ASN A 57 -21.44 -8.71 -2.14
C ASN A 57 -19.99 -8.33 -2.41
N GLU A 58 -19.15 -8.25 -1.37
CA GLU A 58 -17.70 -7.97 -1.52
C GLU A 58 -16.90 -9.10 -2.17
N LEU A 59 -17.43 -10.34 -2.15
CA LEU A 59 -16.78 -11.50 -2.78
C LEU A 59 -16.96 -11.54 -4.31
N GLY A 60 -17.90 -10.76 -4.87
CA GLY A 60 -18.29 -10.82 -6.28
C GLY A 60 -17.33 -10.11 -7.25
N ASP A 61 -16.57 -9.11 -6.79
CA ASP A 61 -15.74 -8.28 -7.67
C ASP A 61 -14.27 -8.72 -7.64
N GLY A 62 -13.75 -9.17 -8.78
CA GLY A 62 -12.32 -9.37 -9.06
C GLY A 62 -11.61 -10.55 -8.38
N ARG A 63 -12.20 -11.17 -7.35
CA ARG A 63 -11.53 -12.23 -6.57
C ARG A 63 -11.30 -13.54 -7.31
N ASP A 64 -12.08 -13.84 -8.34
CA ASP A 64 -11.89 -15.04 -9.17
C ASP A 64 -10.49 -15.10 -9.81
N ALA A 65 -9.90 -13.93 -10.11
CA ALA A 65 -8.57 -13.84 -10.72
C ALA A 65 -7.44 -14.24 -9.76
N ILE A 66 -7.64 -14.05 -8.45
CA ILE A 66 -6.61 -14.24 -7.42
C ILE A 66 -6.93 -15.39 -6.47
N ALA A 67 -8.10 -16.03 -6.52
CA ALA A 67 -8.41 -17.14 -5.64
C ALA A 67 -7.57 -18.39 -5.93
N PHE A 68 -7.21 -19.14 -4.89
CA PHE A 68 -6.43 -20.37 -5.06
C PHE A 68 -7.18 -21.40 -5.92
N SER A 69 -6.47 -22.05 -6.84
CA SER A 69 -7.06 -23.22 -7.50
C SER A 69 -7.27 -24.36 -6.50
N ALA A 70 -8.11 -25.33 -6.86
CA ALA A 70 -8.33 -26.53 -6.05
C ALA A 70 -7.03 -27.30 -5.74
N VAL A 71 -6.02 -27.19 -6.61
CA VAL A 71 -4.71 -27.84 -6.45
C VAL A 71 -3.78 -26.98 -5.58
N ASP A 72 -3.89 -25.65 -5.65
CA ASP A 72 -3.04 -24.73 -4.90
C ASP A 72 -3.36 -24.72 -3.41
N ILE A 73 -4.62 -24.93 -3.02
CA ILE A 73 -5.04 -24.96 -1.61
C ILE A 73 -4.18 -25.95 -0.80
N PRO A 74 -4.18 -27.27 -1.08
CA PRO A 74 -3.38 -28.21 -0.29
C PRO A 74 -1.88 -27.97 -0.44
N GLY A 75 -1.40 -27.63 -1.65
CA GLY A 75 0.00 -27.35 -1.91
C GLY A 75 0.53 -26.22 -1.05
N THR A 76 -0.15 -25.08 -1.08
CA THR A 76 0.21 -23.86 -0.34
C THR A 76 0.13 -24.07 1.17
N VAL A 77 -0.91 -24.75 1.66
CA VAL A 77 -1.06 -25.03 3.11
C VAL A 77 0.08 -25.90 3.62
N PHE A 78 0.42 -26.98 2.92
CA PHE A 78 1.49 -27.87 3.35
C PHE A 78 2.87 -27.24 3.18
N TYR A 79 3.07 -26.46 2.11
CA TYR A 79 4.31 -25.74 1.86
C TYR A 79 4.56 -24.68 2.95
N ALA A 80 3.54 -23.87 3.26
CA ALA A 80 3.61 -22.88 4.32
C ALA A 80 3.88 -23.53 5.69
N PHE A 81 3.25 -24.68 6.00
CA PHE A 81 3.41 -25.34 7.31
C PHE A 81 4.83 -25.81 7.53
N SER A 82 5.36 -26.38 6.46
CA SER A 82 6.63 -27.04 6.48
C SER A 82 7.79 -26.07 6.32
N ASN A 83 7.52 -24.76 6.17
CA ASN A 83 8.51 -23.75 5.82
C ASN A 83 9.29 -24.18 4.56
N GLY A 84 8.58 -24.67 3.54
CA GLY A 84 9.13 -25.26 2.32
C GLY A 84 9.63 -26.71 2.43
N GLY A 85 9.72 -27.25 3.65
CA GLY A 85 10.17 -28.62 3.93
C GLY A 85 9.14 -29.72 3.65
N LEU A 86 8.48 -29.72 2.49
CA LEU A 86 7.40 -30.68 2.17
C LEU A 86 7.83 -32.15 2.32
N ALA A 87 9.05 -32.49 1.92
CA ALA A 87 9.59 -33.84 2.06
C ALA A 87 9.64 -34.31 3.53
N LEU A 88 9.96 -33.39 4.45
CA LEU A 88 9.99 -33.68 5.87
C LEU A 88 8.58 -33.93 6.43
N LEU A 89 7.62 -33.08 6.06
CA LEU A 89 6.22 -33.25 6.44
C LEU A 89 5.66 -34.59 5.93
N LEU A 90 5.97 -34.95 4.68
CA LEU A 90 5.59 -36.24 4.10
C LEU A 90 6.22 -37.42 4.85
N LEU A 91 7.52 -37.34 5.17
CA LEU A 91 8.22 -38.37 5.95
C LEU A 91 7.56 -38.58 7.31
N LEU A 92 7.28 -37.49 8.05
CA LEU A 92 6.63 -37.56 9.36
C LEU A 92 5.20 -38.12 9.26
N THR A 93 4.47 -37.75 8.22
CA THR A 93 3.13 -38.28 7.94
C THR A 93 3.17 -39.80 7.67
N VAL A 94 4.10 -40.26 6.83
CA VAL A 94 4.31 -41.69 6.56
C VAL A 94 4.66 -42.45 7.85
N LEU A 95 5.52 -41.89 8.69
CA LEU A 95 5.89 -42.49 9.97
C LEU A 95 4.71 -42.57 10.94
N ALA A 96 3.87 -41.53 10.99
CA ALA A 96 2.63 -41.57 11.77
C ALA A 96 1.68 -42.67 11.29
N ILE A 97 1.59 -42.89 9.97
CA ILE A 97 0.77 -43.95 9.36
C ILE A 97 1.34 -45.35 9.64
N ILE A 98 2.66 -45.52 9.58
CA ILE A 98 3.32 -46.82 9.85
C ILE A 98 2.99 -47.31 11.26
N ASP A 99 2.93 -46.40 12.24
CA ASP A 99 2.60 -46.73 13.63
C ASP A 99 1.11 -46.55 13.99
N ARG A 100 0.22 -46.56 12.98
CA ARG A 100 -1.23 -46.33 13.15
C ARG A 100 -1.91 -47.14 14.25
N ARG A 101 -1.42 -48.34 14.58
CA ARG A 101 -2.06 -49.22 15.59
C ARG A 101 -2.04 -48.61 17.00
N ARG A 102 -1.04 -47.80 17.33
CA ARG A 102 -0.90 -47.21 18.68
C ARG A 102 -1.58 -45.85 18.80
N HIS A 103 -1.68 -45.13 17.69
CA HIS A 103 -2.23 -43.78 17.64
C HIS A 103 -3.47 -43.70 16.74
N GLN A 104 -4.24 -44.78 16.64
CA GLN A 104 -5.31 -44.92 15.66
C GLN A 104 -6.31 -43.76 15.72
N ASP A 105 -6.75 -43.39 16.91
CA ASP A 105 -7.74 -42.33 17.10
C ASP A 105 -7.17 -40.95 16.77
N ALA A 106 -5.96 -40.64 17.24
CA ALA A 106 -5.30 -39.35 16.97
C ALA A 106 -4.97 -39.18 15.48
N LEU A 107 -4.50 -40.25 14.82
CA LEU A 107 -4.24 -40.26 13.38
C LEU A 107 -5.54 -40.10 12.60
N ARG A 108 -6.59 -40.87 12.95
CA ARG A 108 -7.90 -40.77 12.31
C ARG A 108 -8.48 -39.37 12.45
N PHE A 109 -8.42 -38.79 13.66
CA PHE A 109 -8.85 -37.42 13.92
C PHE A 109 -8.09 -36.43 13.03
N SER A 110 -6.76 -36.50 13.02
CA SER A 110 -5.93 -35.55 12.27
C SER A 110 -6.20 -35.63 10.78
N LEU A 111 -6.25 -36.84 10.22
CA LEU A 111 -6.54 -37.05 8.80
C LEU A 111 -7.95 -36.61 8.43
N MET A 112 -8.96 -36.95 9.23
CA MET A 112 -10.34 -36.50 8.97
C MET A 112 -10.48 -34.99 9.06
N ALA A 113 -9.81 -34.35 10.02
CA ALA A 113 -9.85 -32.90 10.17
C ALA A 113 -9.14 -32.20 9.02
N ILE A 114 -7.92 -32.62 8.66
CA ILE A 114 -7.17 -32.06 7.51
C ILE A 114 -7.94 -32.27 6.21
N ILE A 115 -8.27 -33.53 5.88
CA ILE A 115 -8.94 -33.86 4.61
C ILE A 115 -10.33 -33.23 4.55
N GLY A 116 -11.09 -33.29 5.64
CA GLY A 116 -12.43 -32.70 5.71
C GLY A 116 -12.43 -31.19 5.52
N THR A 117 -11.50 -30.48 6.17
CA THR A 117 -11.34 -29.03 6.00
C THR A 117 -10.86 -28.68 4.59
N LEU A 118 -9.91 -29.43 4.01
CA LEU A 118 -9.43 -29.17 2.65
C LEU A 118 -10.51 -29.43 1.59
N ILE A 119 -11.27 -30.53 1.70
CA ILE A 119 -12.40 -30.81 0.80
C ILE A 119 -13.47 -29.72 0.93
N ALA A 120 -13.81 -29.32 2.15
CA ALA A 120 -14.79 -28.26 2.37
C ALA A 120 -14.30 -26.92 1.82
N ALA A 121 -13.02 -26.59 2.01
CA ALA A 121 -12.43 -25.37 1.45
C ALA A 121 -12.45 -25.38 -0.08
N ILE A 122 -12.04 -26.49 -0.72
CA ILE A 122 -12.12 -26.65 -2.17
C ILE A 122 -13.57 -26.50 -2.65
N GLY A 123 -14.53 -27.16 -1.99
CA GLY A 123 -15.94 -27.09 -2.35
C GLY A 123 -16.54 -25.68 -2.21
N ILE A 124 -16.20 -24.96 -1.13
CA ILE A 124 -16.59 -23.56 -0.98
C ILE A 124 -15.91 -22.72 -2.07
N ASN A 125 -14.61 -22.91 -2.32
CA ASN A 125 -13.87 -22.11 -3.30
C ASN A 125 -14.37 -22.30 -4.73
N THR A 126 -14.91 -23.47 -5.07
CA THR A 126 -15.53 -23.72 -6.39
C THR A 126 -16.85 -23.00 -6.61
N VAL A 127 -17.53 -22.59 -5.53
CA VAL A 127 -18.81 -21.87 -5.59
C VAL A 127 -18.60 -20.38 -5.34
N THR A 128 -17.63 -20.04 -4.50
CA THR A 128 -17.34 -18.69 -4.06
C THR A 128 -15.83 -18.56 -3.81
N PRO A 129 -15.11 -17.70 -4.57
CA PRO A 129 -13.65 -17.52 -4.52
C PRO A 129 -13.19 -16.87 -3.19
N ALA A 130 -13.38 -17.56 -2.08
CA ALA A 130 -13.18 -17.02 -0.72
C ALA A 130 -11.73 -17.18 -0.23
N PHE A 131 -10.97 -18.12 -0.78
CA PHE A 131 -9.62 -18.45 -0.31
C PHE A 131 -8.55 -17.83 -1.19
N ILE A 132 -8.21 -16.59 -0.86
CA ILE A 132 -7.11 -15.86 -1.52
C ILE A 132 -5.77 -15.97 -0.78
N HIS A 133 -5.74 -16.29 0.52
CA HIS A 133 -4.50 -16.32 1.31
C HIS A 133 -4.37 -17.57 2.18
N VAL A 134 -3.12 -17.99 2.45
CA VAL A 134 -2.85 -19.15 3.31
C VAL A 134 -3.30 -18.96 4.76
N ARG A 135 -3.40 -17.71 5.24
CA ARG A 135 -3.87 -17.38 6.60
C ARG A 135 -5.26 -17.93 6.90
N TYR A 136 -6.12 -18.11 5.88
CA TYR A 136 -7.44 -18.72 6.05
C TYR A 136 -7.39 -20.18 6.47
N PHE A 137 -6.22 -20.81 6.40
CA PHE A 137 -5.98 -22.19 6.80
C PHE A 137 -5.15 -22.30 8.08
N MET A 138 -4.86 -21.18 8.78
CA MET A 138 -4.06 -21.19 10.00
C MET A 138 -4.63 -22.10 11.09
N MET A 139 -5.94 -22.36 11.07
CA MET A 139 -6.57 -23.30 12.00
C MET A 139 -6.17 -24.77 11.78
N LEU A 140 -5.56 -25.10 10.64
CA LEU A 140 -4.97 -26.42 10.40
C LEU A 140 -3.60 -26.60 11.07
N TRP A 141 -2.93 -25.53 11.50
CA TRP A 141 -1.62 -25.59 12.19
C TRP A 141 -1.58 -26.54 13.38
N PRO A 142 -2.50 -26.46 14.35
CA PRO A 142 -2.46 -27.36 15.50
C PRO A 142 -2.66 -28.83 15.09
N ILE A 143 -3.46 -29.09 14.05
CA ILE A 143 -3.75 -30.45 13.58
C ILE A 143 -2.57 -31.03 12.81
N LEU A 144 -1.93 -30.23 11.95
CA LEU A 144 -0.70 -30.60 11.26
C LEU A 144 0.47 -30.79 12.23
N ALA A 145 0.55 -29.96 13.28
CA ALA A 145 1.51 -30.13 14.37
C ALA A 145 1.27 -31.44 15.13
N LEU A 146 0.00 -31.78 15.42
CA LEU A 146 -0.35 -33.07 16.03
C LEU A 146 0.08 -34.24 15.14
N LEU A 147 -0.23 -34.20 13.84
CA LEU A 147 0.18 -35.24 12.88
C LEU A 147 1.71 -35.39 12.85
N SER A 148 2.44 -34.28 12.81
CA SER A 148 3.91 -34.26 12.85
C SER A 148 4.46 -34.85 14.15
N ALA A 149 3.85 -34.52 15.30
CA ALA A 149 4.22 -35.06 16.60
C ALA A 149 4.05 -36.59 16.68
N LEU A 150 3.02 -37.16 16.05
CA LEU A 150 2.85 -38.61 15.93
C LEU A 150 4.00 -39.26 15.13
N GLY A 151 4.43 -38.62 14.04
CA GLY A 151 5.59 -39.04 13.24
C GLY A 151 6.89 -39.02 14.05
N ILE A 152 7.14 -37.92 14.75
CA ILE A 152 8.30 -37.71 15.63
C ILE A 152 8.34 -38.76 16.77
N THR A 153 7.19 -39.04 17.39
CA THR A 153 7.07 -40.07 18.43
C THR A 153 7.43 -41.46 17.92
N THR A 154 7.15 -41.72 16.63
CA THR A 154 7.55 -42.97 15.96
C THR A 154 9.05 -43.03 15.73
N LEU A 155 9.69 -41.93 15.33
CA LEU A 155 11.17 -41.84 15.21
C LEU A 155 11.87 -42.06 16.54
N ALA A 156 11.41 -41.38 17.60
CA ALA A 156 12.01 -41.48 18.93
C ALA A 156 12.00 -42.93 19.45
N ARG A 157 10.91 -43.67 19.20
CA ARG A 157 10.82 -45.09 19.57
C ARG A 157 11.74 -46.01 18.77
N ARG A 158 12.06 -45.63 17.54
CA ARG A 158 13.09 -46.30 16.73
C ARG A 158 14.51 -45.87 17.11
N ARG A 159 14.67 -45.09 18.19
CA ARG A 159 15.95 -44.55 18.68
C ARG A 159 16.64 -43.64 17.65
N ILE A 160 15.87 -43.07 16.73
CA ILE A 160 16.37 -42.04 15.81
C ILE A 160 16.30 -40.70 16.56
N PRO A 161 17.36 -39.88 16.57
CA PRO A 161 17.43 -38.67 17.38
C PRO A 161 16.49 -37.59 16.82
N ALA A 162 15.22 -37.65 17.22
CA ALA A 162 14.17 -36.74 16.76
C ALA A 162 14.44 -35.27 17.10
N ALA A 163 15.28 -35.01 18.12
CA ALA A 163 15.75 -33.67 18.47
C ALA A 163 16.52 -33.00 17.31
N VAL A 164 17.34 -33.76 16.57
CA VAL A 164 18.09 -33.21 15.42
C VAL A 164 17.12 -32.72 14.35
N LEU A 165 16.11 -33.53 14.03
CA LEU A 165 15.09 -33.18 13.04
C LEU A 165 14.27 -31.94 13.45
N LEU A 166 13.86 -31.87 14.72
CA LEU A 166 13.15 -30.71 15.26
C LEU A 166 14.01 -29.44 15.25
N ILE A 167 15.27 -29.53 15.68
CA ILE A 167 16.21 -28.40 15.66
C ILE A 167 16.43 -27.92 14.22
N SER A 168 16.64 -28.83 13.28
CA SER A 168 16.79 -28.48 11.86
C SER A 168 15.54 -27.81 11.29
N TRP A 169 14.34 -28.29 11.64
CA TRP A 169 13.10 -27.68 11.18
C TRP A 169 12.87 -26.30 11.80
N LEU A 170 13.14 -26.13 13.09
CA LEU A 170 13.06 -24.82 13.76
C LEU A 170 14.08 -23.83 13.20
N ALA A 171 15.32 -24.28 12.95
CA ALA A 171 16.34 -23.45 12.31
C ALA A 171 15.94 -23.05 10.90
N ALA A 172 15.41 -23.99 10.09
CA ALA A 172 14.88 -23.68 8.76
C ALA A 172 13.73 -22.67 8.84
N GLY A 173 12.79 -22.85 9.77
CA GLY A 173 11.70 -21.89 10.00
C GLY A 173 12.19 -20.51 10.43
N ALA A 174 13.23 -20.44 11.27
CA ALA A 174 13.83 -19.17 11.69
C ALA A 174 14.55 -18.46 10.53
N VAL A 175 15.30 -19.19 9.70
CA VAL A 175 15.94 -18.65 8.50
C VAL A 175 14.89 -18.13 7.52
N VAL A 176 13.87 -18.94 7.25
CA VAL A 176 12.72 -18.58 6.40
C VAL A 176 11.98 -17.35 6.94
N SER A 177 11.82 -17.23 8.25
CA SER A 177 11.17 -16.06 8.87
C SER A 177 12.03 -14.80 8.80
N TRP A 178 13.35 -14.94 8.61
CA TRP A 178 14.28 -13.81 8.49
C TRP A 178 14.32 -13.26 7.05
N THR A 179 14.08 -14.12 6.05
CA THR A 179 14.03 -13.75 4.64
C THR A 179 12.59 -13.41 4.24
N LEU A 180 12.33 -12.19 3.77
CA LEU A 180 11.01 -11.82 3.27
C LEU A 180 10.59 -12.63 2.03
N ASP A 181 11.56 -13.24 1.33
CA ASP A 181 11.36 -14.00 0.09
C ASP A 181 10.38 -15.16 0.25
N PHE A 182 10.51 -15.97 1.31
CA PHE A 182 9.60 -17.10 1.50
C PHE A 182 8.14 -16.65 1.68
N ALA A 183 7.93 -15.58 2.44
CA ALA A 183 6.59 -15.02 2.60
C ALA A 183 6.09 -14.43 1.28
N ALA A 184 6.95 -13.73 0.53
CA ALA A 184 6.62 -13.17 -0.77
C ALA A 184 6.30 -14.23 -1.85
N ASP A 185 6.93 -15.41 -1.77
CA ASP A 185 6.69 -16.53 -2.69
C ASP A 185 5.38 -17.28 -2.42
N LEU A 186 4.73 -17.03 -1.28
CA LEU A 186 3.43 -17.63 -0.99
C LEU A 186 2.36 -16.97 -1.88
N PRO A 187 1.54 -17.74 -2.61
CA PRO A 187 0.51 -17.22 -3.49
C PRO A 187 -0.35 -16.13 -2.84
N ASN A 188 -0.52 -15.02 -3.56
CA ASN A 188 -1.22 -13.80 -3.14
C ASN A 188 -0.74 -13.20 -1.81
N THR A 189 0.48 -13.54 -1.37
CA THR A 189 1.07 -12.82 -0.25
C THR A 189 1.68 -11.57 -0.81
N GLN A 190 0.94 -10.47 -0.68
CA GLN A 190 1.46 -9.18 -1.06
C GLN A 190 2.73 -8.94 -0.27
N ARG A 191 3.80 -8.52 -0.97
CA ARG A 191 4.89 -7.83 -0.31
C ARG A 191 4.23 -6.65 0.39
N PRO A 192 4.16 -6.63 1.73
CA PRO A 192 3.54 -5.50 2.40
C PRO A 192 4.26 -4.28 1.88
N ILE A 193 3.51 -3.26 1.45
CA ILE A 193 4.06 -1.91 1.40
C ILE A 193 4.64 -1.74 2.79
N ILE A 194 5.98 -1.63 2.87
CA ILE A 194 6.65 -1.74 4.16
C ILE A 194 6.01 -0.61 4.97
N ALA A 195 5.40 -0.95 6.09
CA ALA A 195 4.59 0.02 6.84
C ALA A 195 5.38 1.28 7.25
N GLY A 196 6.71 1.29 7.06
CA GLY A 196 7.58 2.45 7.18
C GLY A 196 7.67 3.36 5.94
N GLU A 197 7.45 2.88 4.71
CA GLU A 197 7.66 3.65 3.47
C GLU A 197 6.49 4.62 3.18
N LEU A 198 5.25 4.16 3.37
CA LEU A 198 4.04 4.93 3.04
C LEU A 198 3.73 6.11 3.98
N PRO A 199 3.99 6.04 5.31
CA PRO A 199 3.71 7.15 6.23
C PRO A 199 4.41 8.45 5.82
N GLU A 200 5.64 8.38 5.30
CA GLU A 200 6.38 9.58 4.91
C GLU A 200 5.76 10.24 3.67
N ILE A 201 5.41 9.45 2.65
CA ILE A 201 4.69 9.94 1.46
C ILE A 201 3.35 10.56 1.86
N ILE A 202 2.57 9.86 2.67
CA ILE A 202 1.27 10.35 3.13
C ILE A 202 1.44 11.63 3.96
N ARG A 203 2.48 11.73 4.78
CA ARG A 203 2.79 12.94 5.55
C ARG A 203 3.08 14.12 4.63
N VAL A 204 3.91 13.93 3.60
CA VAL A 204 4.25 14.98 2.63
C VAL A 204 3.03 15.39 1.81
N ILE A 205 2.31 14.42 1.22
CA ILE A 205 1.10 14.69 0.44
C ILE A 205 0.05 15.41 1.27
N LYS A 206 -0.28 14.92 2.48
CA LYS A 206 -1.29 15.58 3.34
C LYS A 206 -0.92 16.99 3.75
N ALA A 207 0.37 17.28 3.80
CA ALA A 207 0.84 18.59 4.17
C ALA A 207 0.76 19.56 2.97
N GLU A 208 1.12 19.12 1.77
CA GLU A 208 1.23 20.00 0.59
C GLU A 208 -0.03 20.06 -0.27
N ALA A 209 -0.69 18.92 -0.44
CA ALA A 209 -1.86 18.80 -1.28
C ALA A 209 -3.04 19.60 -0.71
N THR A 210 -3.93 20.03 -1.59
CA THR A 210 -5.19 20.68 -1.25
C THR A 210 -6.36 19.78 -1.63
N PRO A 211 -7.58 20.02 -1.10
CA PRO A 211 -8.77 19.24 -1.49
C PRO A 211 -9.05 19.23 -3.00
N GLU A 212 -8.60 20.24 -3.73
CA GLU A 212 -8.76 20.36 -5.18
C GLU A 212 -7.74 19.51 -5.97
N ASP A 213 -6.69 19.01 -5.32
CA ASP A 213 -5.72 18.14 -5.99
C ASP A 213 -6.22 16.71 -6.15
N LEU A 214 -5.67 16.04 -7.16
CA LEU A 214 -5.83 14.62 -7.33
C LEU A 214 -4.62 13.86 -6.77
N ILE A 215 -4.88 12.86 -5.94
CA ILE A 215 -3.85 11.95 -5.41
C ILE A 215 -4.08 10.56 -5.98
N VAL A 216 -3.12 10.10 -6.76
CA VAL A 216 -3.14 8.80 -7.43
C VAL A 216 -2.08 7.89 -6.82
N PHE A 217 -2.50 6.71 -6.41
CA PHE A 217 -1.62 5.67 -5.89
C PHE A 217 -1.52 4.50 -6.87
N HIS A 218 -0.30 4.08 -7.17
CA HIS A 218 -0.01 2.86 -7.93
C HIS A 218 0.94 1.96 -7.11
N LEU A 219 0.38 1.31 -6.09
CA LEU A 219 1.15 0.62 -5.04
C LEU A 219 1.03 -0.91 -5.08
N THR A 220 0.19 -1.45 -5.95
CA THR A 220 -0.09 -2.89 -6.06
C THR A 220 0.06 -3.37 -7.48
N GLU A 221 0.32 -4.66 -7.64
CA GLU A 221 0.15 -5.35 -8.91
C GLU A 221 -1.33 -5.28 -9.36
N PRO A 222 -1.59 -5.37 -10.68
CA PRO A 222 -2.93 -5.38 -11.23
C PRO A 222 -3.84 -6.41 -10.57
N GLY A 223 -5.09 -6.04 -10.35
CA GLY A 223 -6.12 -6.90 -9.75
C GLY A 223 -6.01 -7.04 -8.24
N ASN A 224 -5.05 -6.35 -7.60
CA ASN A 224 -4.87 -6.33 -6.14
C ASN A 224 -5.16 -4.96 -5.51
N GLU A 225 -5.63 -3.97 -6.26
CA GLU A 225 -5.85 -2.59 -5.84
C GLU A 225 -6.79 -2.50 -4.63
N GLN A 226 -7.85 -3.33 -4.63
CA GLN A 226 -8.84 -3.40 -3.56
C GLN A 226 -8.22 -3.69 -2.18
N SER A 227 -7.08 -4.38 -2.13
CA SER A 227 -6.41 -4.69 -0.87
C SER A 227 -5.81 -3.47 -0.17
N GLN A 228 -5.46 -2.43 -0.93
CA GLN A 228 -4.81 -1.22 -0.43
C GLN A 228 -5.78 -0.04 -0.38
N ARG A 229 -6.96 -0.16 -1.00
CA ARG A 229 -8.02 0.85 -0.93
C ARG A 229 -8.40 1.21 0.50
N ALA A 230 -8.83 0.24 1.31
CA ALA A 230 -9.26 0.51 2.69
C ALA A 230 -8.14 1.11 3.58
N PRO A 231 -6.87 0.63 3.53
CA PRO A 231 -5.76 1.32 4.17
C PRO A 231 -5.57 2.78 3.73
N LEU A 232 -5.64 3.07 2.43
CA LEU A 232 -5.51 4.44 1.92
C LEU A 232 -6.69 5.31 2.35
N GLU A 233 -7.92 4.84 2.16
CA GLU A 233 -9.14 5.52 2.63
C GLU A 233 -9.03 5.84 4.12
N PHE A 234 -8.60 4.88 4.95
CA PHE A 234 -8.39 5.10 6.38
C PHE A 234 -7.36 6.21 6.66
N GLN A 235 -6.30 6.29 5.87
CA GLN A 235 -5.31 7.36 6.01
C GLN A 235 -5.90 8.72 5.65
N PHE A 236 -6.73 8.81 4.61
CA PHE A 236 -7.28 10.08 4.12
C PHE A 236 -8.70 10.40 4.62
N GLN A 237 -9.32 9.56 5.45
CA GLN A 237 -10.72 9.70 5.89
C GLN A 237 -11.06 11.02 6.63
N TRP A 238 -10.05 11.73 7.13
CA TRP A 238 -10.21 13.03 7.83
C TRP A 238 -9.79 14.21 6.97
N THR A 239 -9.70 14.01 5.66
CA THR A 239 -9.29 15.01 4.69
C THR A 239 -10.29 15.03 3.55
N ASP A 240 -10.51 16.20 2.97
CA ASP A 240 -11.39 16.36 1.80
C ASP A 240 -10.65 16.08 0.48
N MET A 241 -9.48 15.43 0.53
CA MET A 241 -8.64 15.17 -0.63
C MET A 241 -9.23 14.05 -1.50
N HIS A 242 -9.15 14.23 -2.82
CA HIS A 242 -9.54 13.21 -3.78
C HIS A 242 -8.40 12.20 -3.95
N VAL A 243 -8.62 10.96 -3.47
CA VAL A 243 -7.63 9.88 -3.49
C VAL A 243 -8.17 8.70 -4.27
N ILE A 244 -7.41 8.20 -5.23
CA ILE A 244 -7.75 7.00 -5.99
C ILE A 244 -6.56 6.03 -6.05
N GLN A 245 -6.85 4.76 -6.33
CA GLN A 245 -5.82 3.85 -6.86
C GLN A 245 -5.91 3.78 -8.37
N LEU A 246 -4.77 3.77 -9.05
CA LEU A 246 -4.73 3.82 -10.51
C LEU A 246 -5.52 2.68 -11.18
N GLY A 247 -5.46 1.47 -10.63
CA GLY A 247 -6.22 0.32 -11.17
C GLY A 247 -7.68 0.25 -10.72
N GLU A 248 -8.22 1.29 -10.06
CA GLU A 248 -9.67 1.46 -9.89
C GLU A 248 -10.34 2.02 -11.15
N LEU A 249 -9.55 2.57 -12.08
CA LEU A 249 -10.02 2.99 -13.39
C LEU A 249 -10.44 1.75 -14.18
N GLY A 250 -11.73 1.67 -14.50
CA GLY A 250 -12.42 0.40 -14.80
C GLY A 250 -12.39 -0.01 -16.26
N SER A 251 -11.79 0.80 -17.13
CA SER A 251 -11.83 0.56 -18.56
C SER A 251 -10.88 -0.55 -19.03
N VAL A 252 -11.45 -1.53 -19.76
CA VAL A 252 -10.68 -2.59 -20.45
C VAL A 252 -10.11 -2.09 -21.79
N PHE A 253 -10.68 -1.01 -22.35
CA PHE A 253 -10.27 -0.46 -23.64
C PHE A 253 -9.43 0.81 -23.44
N GLU A 254 -8.33 0.92 -24.18
CA GLU A 254 -7.40 2.05 -24.06
C GLU A 254 -8.08 3.42 -24.30
N ASP A 255 -8.93 3.55 -25.33
CA ASP A 255 -9.60 4.83 -25.64
C ASP A 255 -10.56 5.28 -24.52
N ASP A 256 -11.31 4.32 -23.97
CA ASP A 256 -12.22 4.55 -22.84
C ASP A 256 -11.42 4.89 -21.57
N TYR A 257 -10.26 4.25 -21.37
CA TYR A 257 -9.36 4.54 -20.24
C TYR A 257 -8.77 5.95 -20.33
N ARG A 258 -8.31 6.37 -21.51
CA ARG A 258 -7.79 7.73 -21.75
C ARG A 258 -8.85 8.79 -21.46
N THR A 259 -10.08 8.56 -21.89
CA THR A 259 -11.22 9.44 -21.59
C THR A 259 -11.48 9.51 -20.09
N GLU A 260 -11.42 8.38 -19.38
CA GLU A 260 -11.60 8.34 -17.92
C GLU A 260 -10.46 9.08 -17.18
N VAL A 261 -9.22 8.96 -17.66
CA VAL A 261 -8.08 9.71 -17.13
C VAL A 261 -8.25 11.21 -17.37
N ASP A 262 -8.63 11.62 -18.57
CA ASP A 262 -8.88 13.02 -18.92
C ASP A 262 -9.96 13.64 -18.01
N ASP A 263 -11.11 12.97 -17.90
CA ASP A 263 -12.22 13.42 -17.04
C ASP A 263 -11.80 13.49 -15.56
N LEU A 264 -10.96 12.56 -15.12
CA LEU A 264 -10.46 12.51 -13.73
C LEU A 264 -9.51 13.67 -13.43
N VAL A 265 -8.65 14.04 -14.38
CA VAL A 265 -7.63 15.08 -14.16
C VAL A 265 -8.08 16.47 -14.59
N GLU A 266 -9.18 16.64 -15.33
CA GLU A 266 -9.56 17.92 -15.98
C GLU A 266 -9.47 19.14 -15.02
N ASP A 267 -10.01 18.99 -13.81
CA ASP A 267 -10.16 20.08 -12.84
C ASP A 267 -9.04 20.16 -11.78
N ALA A 268 -8.10 19.21 -11.75
CA ALA A 268 -7.09 19.15 -10.70
C ALA A 268 -5.97 20.20 -10.94
N PRO A 269 -5.65 21.09 -9.98
CA PRO A 269 -4.51 21.99 -10.14
C PRO A 269 -3.18 21.22 -10.14
N LEU A 270 -3.06 20.24 -9.24
CA LEU A 270 -1.93 19.31 -9.18
C LEU A 270 -2.41 17.86 -9.18
N VAL A 271 -1.60 16.99 -9.79
CA VAL A 271 -1.74 15.54 -9.71
C VAL A 271 -0.51 14.96 -9.00
N TRP A 272 -0.74 14.32 -7.85
CA TRP A 272 0.28 13.63 -7.06
C TRP A 272 0.23 12.15 -7.37
N LEU A 273 1.22 11.62 -8.07
CA LEU A 273 1.33 10.20 -8.39
C LEU A 273 2.38 9.55 -7.50
N ALA A 274 1.95 8.75 -6.52
CA ALA A 274 2.82 7.92 -5.71
C ALA A 274 2.77 6.48 -6.21
N GLN A 275 3.88 5.97 -6.75
CA GLN A 275 3.94 4.66 -7.37
C GLN A 275 5.11 3.83 -6.85
N ARG A 276 4.98 2.50 -6.96
CA ARG A 276 6.10 1.59 -6.71
C ARG A 276 6.94 1.41 -7.97
N THR A 277 8.26 1.40 -7.80
CA THR A 277 9.21 1.17 -8.89
C THR A 277 9.55 -0.31 -9.09
N ASP A 278 9.19 -1.17 -8.13
CA ASP A 278 9.48 -2.61 -8.14
C ASP A 278 8.30 -3.49 -8.58
N ILE A 279 7.17 -2.89 -8.97
CA ILE A 279 6.03 -3.59 -9.58
C ILE A 279 6.12 -3.46 -11.11
N GLU A 280 5.69 -4.50 -11.83
CA GLU A 280 5.64 -4.46 -13.29
C GLU A 280 4.74 -3.30 -13.72
N GLN A 281 5.28 -2.39 -14.54
CA GLN A 281 4.51 -1.27 -15.08
C GLN A 281 3.53 -1.85 -16.09
N VAL A 282 2.29 -2.00 -15.64
CA VAL A 282 1.18 -2.45 -16.48
C VAL A 282 0.76 -1.37 -17.44
N THR A 283 -0.06 -1.74 -18.42
CA THR A 283 -0.56 -0.87 -19.50
C THR A 283 -1.03 0.49 -19.01
N ASP A 284 -1.64 0.53 -17.84
CA ASP A 284 -2.37 1.65 -17.29
C ASP A 284 -1.46 2.81 -16.89
N LEU A 285 -0.30 2.52 -16.27
CA LEU A 285 0.62 3.57 -15.83
C LEU A 285 1.23 4.36 -17.00
N PRO A 286 1.80 3.72 -18.04
CA PRO A 286 2.25 4.44 -19.24
C PRO A 286 1.14 5.26 -19.89
N ILE A 287 -0.08 4.71 -20.04
CA ILE A 287 -1.22 5.44 -20.63
C ILE A 287 -1.58 6.65 -19.76
N PHE A 288 -1.70 6.47 -18.44
CA PHE A 288 -1.95 7.55 -17.49
C PHE A 288 -0.89 8.64 -17.60
N THR A 289 0.40 8.28 -17.58
CA THR A 289 1.50 9.26 -17.68
C THR A 289 1.57 9.96 -19.05
N ASP A 290 1.22 9.26 -20.12
CA ASP A 290 1.15 9.82 -21.47
C ASP A 290 0.02 10.86 -21.55
N GLU A 291 -1.16 10.51 -21.06
CA GLU A 291 -2.34 11.38 -21.08
C GLU A 291 -2.14 12.65 -20.24
N ILE A 292 -1.72 12.51 -18.96
CA ILE A 292 -1.46 13.69 -18.13
C ILE A 292 -0.37 14.58 -18.72
N SER A 293 0.63 14.03 -19.41
CA SER A 293 1.73 14.84 -19.98
C SER A 293 1.26 15.82 -21.07
N GLN A 294 0.10 15.56 -21.68
CA GLN A 294 -0.48 16.45 -22.68
C GLN A 294 -0.90 17.79 -22.06
N ASN A 295 -1.55 17.75 -20.89
CA ASN A 295 -2.13 18.93 -20.23
C ASN A 295 -1.36 19.39 -18.98
N TYR A 296 -0.43 18.57 -18.49
CA TYR A 296 0.34 18.83 -17.28
C TYR A 296 1.85 18.91 -17.54
N LEU A 297 2.56 19.57 -16.63
CA LEU A 297 4.02 19.62 -16.58
C LEU A 297 4.52 18.81 -15.38
N LEU A 298 5.50 17.92 -15.60
CA LEU A 298 6.17 17.24 -14.50
C LEU A 298 7.05 18.26 -13.77
N CYS A 299 6.73 18.52 -12.50
CA CYS A 299 7.35 19.55 -11.68
C CYS A 299 8.34 19.00 -10.65
N ASP A 300 8.14 17.76 -10.24
CA ASP A 300 9.02 17.10 -9.30
C ASP A 300 8.97 15.60 -9.45
N LEU A 301 10.09 14.97 -9.13
CA LEU A 301 10.28 13.55 -8.96
C LEU A 301 11.17 13.37 -7.74
N TRP A 302 10.59 12.97 -6.61
CA TRP A 302 11.38 12.54 -5.46
C TRP A 302 11.11 11.09 -5.14
N GLN A 303 12.16 10.42 -4.68
CA GLN A 303 12.16 9.01 -4.33
C GLN A 303 12.44 8.91 -2.83
N PRO A 304 11.41 8.97 -1.97
CA PRO A 304 11.62 8.97 -0.52
C PRO A 304 12.18 7.62 -0.04
N GLU A 305 11.94 6.55 -0.79
CA GLU A 305 12.37 5.19 -0.49
C GLU A 305 12.81 4.49 -1.79
N GLU A 306 13.67 3.48 -1.70
CA GLU A 306 14.24 2.79 -2.88
C GLU A 306 13.17 2.28 -3.87
N ARG A 307 11.99 1.91 -3.36
CA ARG A 307 10.93 1.27 -4.14
C ARG A 307 9.71 2.15 -4.39
N LEU A 308 9.75 3.43 -4.00
CA LEU A 308 8.64 4.36 -4.18
C LEU A 308 9.14 5.66 -4.79
N ASP A 309 8.52 6.11 -5.87
CA ASP A 309 8.66 7.47 -6.38
C ASP A 309 7.35 8.22 -6.27
N VAL A 310 7.46 9.52 -6.00
CA VAL A 310 6.35 10.46 -6.03
C VAL A 310 6.63 11.48 -7.12
N ARG A 311 5.67 11.62 -8.03
CA ARG A 311 5.69 12.57 -9.13
C ARG A 311 4.62 13.61 -8.90
N VAL A 312 4.96 14.87 -9.10
CA VAL A 312 4.00 15.97 -9.02
C VAL A 312 3.88 16.62 -10.37
N TRP A 313 2.67 16.64 -10.87
CA TRP A 313 2.30 17.25 -12.15
C TRP A 313 1.46 18.48 -11.89
N ALA A 314 1.73 19.59 -12.59
CA ALA A 314 0.94 20.80 -12.50
C ALA A 314 0.21 21.11 -13.81
N ASN A 315 -1.06 21.53 -13.69
CA ASN A 315 -1.92 21.80 -14.82
C ASN A 315 -1.45 23.06 -15.57
N LYS A 316 -1.25 22.96 -16.89
CA LYS A 316 -0.78 24.08 -17.73
C LYS A 316 -1.78 25.24 -17.79
N ALA A 317 -3.07 24.99 -17.53
CA ALA A 317 -4.16 25.96 -17.72
C ALA A 317 -4.46 26.82 -16.48
N THR A 318 -4.04 26.41 -15.28
CA THR A 318 -4.35 27.09 -14.02
C THR A 318 -3.16 27.75 -13.29
N PRO A 319 -2.04 28.15 -13.94
CA PRO A 319 -0.97 28.84 -13.23
C PRO A 319 -1.36 30.28 -12.89
N THR A 320 -0.65 30.82 -11.90
CA THR A 320 -0.60 32.26 -11.65
C THR A 320 0.62 32.85 -12.36
N ASN A 321 0.42 33.79 -13.29
CA ASN A 321 1.50 34.36 -14.10
C ASN A 321 2.17 35.56 -13.41
N ALA A 322 3.49 35.59 -13.46
CA ALA A 322 4.36 36.66 -13.00
C ALA A 322 5.38 37.01 -14.08
N THR A 323 5.41 38.26 -14.54
CA THR A 323 6.37 38.70 -15.55
C THR A 323 7.57 39.36 -14.88
N TYR A 324 8.76 39.02 -15.35
CA TYR A 324 10.05 39.54 -14.92
C TYR A 324 10.75 40.21 -16.08
N THR A 325 11.51 41.27 -15.81
CA THR A 325 12.24 42.04 -16.84
C THR A 325 13.71 42.16 -16.51
N PHE A 326 14.54 42.08 -17.54
CA PHE A 326 15.98 42.31 -17.46
C PHE A 326 16.44 43.06 -18.72
N GLY A 327 16.67 44.37 -18.57
CA GLY A 327 16.90 45.25 -19.72
C GLY A 327 15.68 45.28 -20.64
N GLU A 328 15.85 44.86 -21.89
CA GLU A 328 14.77 44.75 -22.89
C GLU A 328 14.11 43.36 -22.93
N GLN A 329 14.59 42.42 -22.12
CA GLN A 329 14.11 41.03 -22.12
C GLN A 329 13.03 40.86 -21.06
N SER A 330 11.97 40.15 -21.41
CA SER A 330 10.94 39.68 -20.49
C SER A 330 11.02 38.18 -20.33
N LEU A 331 10.72 37.72 -19.12
CA LEU A 331 10.62 36.32 -18.74
C LEU A 331 9.28 36.15 -18.02
N ASP A 332 8.42 35.29 -18.56
CA ASP A 332 7.17 34.97 -17.91
C ASP A 332 7.37 33.72 -17.04
N MET A 333 7.09 33.86 -15.75
CA MET A 333 7.14 32.80 -14.78
C MET A 333 5.72 32.41 -14.39
N ARG A 334 5.47 31.12 -14.33
CA ARG A 334 4.16 30.55 -14.00
C ARG A 334 4.28 29.86 -12.66
N VAL A 335 3.57 30.37 -11.65
CA VAL A 335 3.53 29.78 -10.31
C VAL A 335 2.28 28.91 -10.22
N HIS A 336 2.48 27.60 -10.13
CA HIS A 336 1.40 26.63 -9.96
C HIS A 336 0.96 26.50 -8.51
N ARG A 337 1.94 26.60 -7.59
CA ARG A 337 1.67 26.55 -6.16
C ARG A 337 2.76 27.25 -5.37
N ALA A 338 2.38 27.88 -4.27
CA ALA A 338 3.32 28.32 -3.26
C ALA A 338 2.66 28.24 -1.89
N ARG A 339 3.17 27.36 -1.03
CA ARG A 339 2.53 27.01 0.24
C ARG A 339 3.56 26.59 1.29
N ARG A 340 3.24 26.89 2.55
CA ARG A 340 3.90 26.28 3.71
C ARG A 340 3.10 25.07 4.16
N TYR A 341 3.75 23.91 4.19
CA TYR A 341 3.08 22.64 4.46
C TYR A 341 3.54 21.99 5.76
N ASP A 342 4.81 22.16 6.09
CA ASP A 342 5.37 21.85 7.40
C ASP A 342 5.55 23.19 8.15
N PRO A 343 5.36 23.28 9.47
CA PRO A 343 5.79 24.45 10.24
C PRO A 343 7.26 24.83 9.99
N SER A 344 8.06 23.97 9.38
CA SER A 344 9.41 24.28 8.96
C SER A 344 9.62 24.38 7.46
N ILE A 345 8.68 24.11 6.55
CA ILE A 345 9.00 24.08 5.10
C ILE A 345 7.98 24.83 4.26
N ALA A 346 8.47 25.73 3.39
CA ALA A 346 7.71 26.26 2.26
C ALA A 346 8.16 25.61 0.96
N SER A 347 7.19 25.35 0.09
CA SER A 347 7.33 24.75 -1.23
C SER A 347 6.70 25.67 -2.27
N VAL A 348 7.42 25.91 -3.35
CA VAL A 348 6.95 26.65 -4.52
C VAL A 348 7.14 25.78 -5.75
N ILE A 349 6.07 25.58 -6.51
CA ILE A 349 6.05 24.86 -7.78
C ILE A 349 5.86 25.90 -8.87
N LEU A 350 6.82 25.97 -9.79
CA LEU A 350 6.84 26.98 -10.83
C LEU A 350 7.47 26.44 -12.12
N ASP A 351 7.15 27.10 -13.24
CA ASP A 351 7.84 26.91 -14.50
C ASP A 351 8.13 28.26 -15.16
N LEU A 352 9.00 28.25 -16.18
CA LEU A 352 9.31 29.42 -16.99
C LEU A 352 8.78 29.24 -18.41
N ASP A 353 7.96 30.19 -18.85
CA ASP A 353 7.62 30.37 -20.26
C ASP A 353 8.64 31.34 -20.87
N ALA A 354 9.78 30.80 -21.33
CA ALA A 354 10.90 31.62 -21.73
C ALA A 354 11.16 31.59 -23.24
N ALA A 355 11.05 32.76 -23.87
CA ALA A 355 11.78 33.09 -25.10
C ALA A 355 13.29 33.33 -24.83
N TYR A 356 13.69 33.43 -23.56
CA TYR A 356 15.06 33.67 -23.09
C TYR A 356 15.80 32.34 -22.82
N PRO A 357 17.14 32.23 -23.01
CA PRO A 357 17.88 31.00 -22.75
C PRO A 357 17.79 30.58 -21.27
N ILE A 358 16.97 29.56 -20.99
CA ILE A 358 16.72 29.05 -19.63
C ILE A 358 17.99 28.51 -18.96
N SER A 359 18.98 28.06 -19.76
CA SER A 359 20.21 27.41 -19.26
C SER A 359 21.07 28.25 -18.32
N TYR A 360 20.82 29.56 -18.22
CA TYR A 360 21.52 30.46 -17.30
C TYR A 360 20.59 31.10 -16.27
N THR A 361 19.31 30.77 -16.25
CA THR A 361 18.34 31.35 -15.31
C THR A 361 18.23 30.49 -14.06
N ALA A 362 18.38 31.11 -12.90
CA ALA A 362 18.09 30.49 -11.61
C ALA A 362 16.97 31.21 -10.89
N VAL A 363 16.24 30.46 -10.10
CA VAL A 363 15.20 30.95 -9.20
C VAL A 363 15.64 30.65 -7.76
N ALA A 364 15.47 31.63 -6.88
CA ALA A 364 15.84 31.54 -5.48
C ALA A 364 14.69 31.95 -4.56
N LEU A 365 14.55 31.23 -3.46
CA LEU A 365 13.73 31.60 -2.31
C LEU A 365 14.63 32.24 -1.27
N HIS A 366 14.39 33.50 -0.93
CA HIS A 366 15.14 34.26 0.06
C HIS A 366 14.25 34.54 1.27
N ILE A 367 14.75 34.24 2.47
CA ILE A 367 14.08 34.59 3.72
C ILE A 367 14.79 35.79 4.34
N TYR A 368 14.06 36.88 4.52
CA TYR A 368 14.52 38.07 5.23
C TYR A 368 13.85 38.15 6.61
N ASP A 369 14.58 38.62 7.62
CA ASP A 369 14.01 38.94 8.93
C ASP A 369 13.35 40.34 8.95
N SER A 370 12.81 40.72 10.10
CA SER A 370 12.20 42.05 10.30
C SER A 370 13.18 43.23 10.19
N SER A 371 14.48 42.98 10.13
CA SER A 371 15.53 43.97 9.88
C SER A 371 16.00 43.97 8.42
N ASP A 372 15.25 43.32 7.53
CA ASP A 372 15.57 43.15 6.10
C ASP A 372 16.93 42.47 5.86
N GLN A 373 17.40 41.67 6.84
CA GLN A 373 18.61 40.87 6.70
C GLN A 373 18.25 39.51 6.11
N LEU A 374 18.97 39.11 5.06
CA LEU A 374 18.85 37.77 4.50
C LEU A 374 19.34 36.74 5.53
N VAL A 375 18.43 35.91 6.04
CA VAL A 375 18.73 34.88 7.05
C VAL A 375 18.87 33.49 6.43
N ARG A 376 18.28 33.25 5.26
CA ARG A 376 18.36 31.97 4.55
C ARG A 376 18.06 32.14 3.06
N GLN A 377 18.63 31.28 2.23
CA GLN A 377 18.32 31.19 0.80
C GLN A 377 18.31 29.74 0.33
N ALA A 378 17.55 29.46 -0.73
CA ALA A 378 17.55 28.20 -1.46
C ALA A 378 17.38 28.49 -2.95
N ASP A 379 18.29 28.00 -3.78
CA ASP A 379 18.40 28.36 -5.18
C ASP A 379 18.32 27.10 -6.06
N ILE A 380 17.67 27.19 -7.21
CA ILE A 380 17.64 26.14 -8.24
C ILE A 380 17.92 26.75 -9.61
N VAL A 381 18.75 26.08 -10.41
CA VAL A 381 18.91 26.39 -11.83
C VAL A 381 17.74 25.76 -12.56
N MET A 382 16.97 26.58 -13.27
CA MET A 382 15.74 26.13 -13.91
C MET A 382 16.04 25.16 -15.04
N SER A 383 15.23 24.11 -15.12
CA SER A 383 15.22 23.22 -16.27
C SER A 383 14.26 23.75 -17.35
N ASN A 384 14.33 23.20 -18.57
CA ASN A 384 13.28 23.43 -19.57
C ASN A 384 12.01 22.66 -19.14
N GLY A 385 11.35 23.12 -18.10
CA GLY A 385 10.27 22.38 -17.44
C GLY A 385 9.71 23.10 -16.24
N CYS A 386 8.98 22.35 -15.44
CA CYS A 386 8.48 22.78 -14.15
C CYS A 386 9.43 22.26 -13.05
N ASP A 387 9.64 23.06 -12.01
CA ASP A 387 10.53 22.73 -10.90
C ASP A 387 9.82 23.03 -9.57
N ARG A 388 10.04 22.16 -8.57
CA ARG A 388 9.64 22.36 -7.17
C ARG A 388 10.83 22.84 -6.34
N LEU A 389 10.73 24.06 -5.82
CA LEU A 389 11.73 24.69 -4.96
C LEU A 389 11.24 24.70 -3.52
N GLN A 390 12.09 24.23 -2.60
CA GLN A 390 11.78 24.18 -1.17
C GLN A 390 12.76 24.99 -0.34
N ILE A 391 12.25 25.57 0.75
CA ILE A 391 13.08 26.25 1.74
C ILE A 391 12.62 25.89 3.15
N ASP A 392 13.58 25.47 3.96
CA ASP A 392 13.40 25.13 5.37
C ASP A 392 13.46 26.40 6.24
N PHE A 393 12.68 26.49 7.30
CA PHE A 393 12.59 27.53 8.32
C PHE A 393 13.08 27.01 9.68
N ALA A 394 13.46 25.74 9.80
CA ALA A 394 13.93 25.13 11.04
C ALA A 394 15.13 25.90 11.61
N GLY A 395 15.08 26.21 12.91
CA GLY A 395 16.10 26.98 13.61
C GLY A 395 15.97 28.50 13.48
N LEU A 396 15.01 29.02 12.70
CA LEU A 396 14.65 30.43 12.77
C LEU A 396 13.91 30.71 14.09
N GLY A 397 14.31 31.78 14.79
CA GLY A 397 13.66 32.20 16.04
C GLY A 397 12.23 32.69 15.79
N ALA A 398 11.42 32.81 16.84
CA ALA A 398 10.11 33.45 16.71
C ALA A 398 10.27 34.91 16.24
N GLY A 399 9.56 35.29 15.19
CA GLY A 399 9.65 36.62 14.59
C GLY A 399 8.84 36.74 13.30
N GLU A 400 8.81 37.95 12.75
CA GLU A 400 8.27 38.21 11.43
C GLU A 400 9.37 38.00 10.38
N TYR A 401 9.03 37.26 9.32
CA TYR A 401 9.93 36.98 8.21
C TYR A 401 9.20 37.24 6.90
N ARG A 402 9.99 37.59 5.89
CA ARG A 402 9.55 37.79 4.52
C ARG A 402 10.17 36.75 3.62
N LEU A 403 9.39 36.18 2.71
CA LEU A 403 9.85 35.20 1.73
C LEU A 403 9.76 35.83 0.34
N ASP A 404 10.92 35.99 -0.32
CA ASP A 404 11.02 36.59 -1.63
C ASP A 404 11.40 35.51 -2.64
N LEU A 405 10.72 35.49 -3.79
CA LEU A 405 11.11 34.68 -4.94
C LEU A 405 11.89 35.56 -5.90
N ILE A 406 13.14 35.20 -6.17
CA ILE A 406 14.09 35.99 -6.95
C ILE A 406 14.46 35.22 -8.19
N VAL A 407 14.40 35.87 -9.35
CA VAL A 407 14.93 35.31 -10.60
C VAL A 407 16.22 36.05 -10.95
N TYR A 408 17.26 35.32 -11.31
CA TYR A 408 18.55 35.92 -11.65
C TYR A 408 19.31 35.10 -12.70
N ASP A 409 20.21 35.77 -13.41
CA ASP A 409 21.14 35.14 -14.33
C ASP A 409 22.36 34.61 -13.55
N THR A 410 22.61 33.30 -13.64
CA THR A 410 23.66 32.57 -12.91
C THR A 410 25.08 32.96 -13.31
N VAL A 411 25.27 33.56 -14.49
CA VAL A 411 26.60 33.94 -15.01
C VAL A 411 26.98 35.34 -14.53
N THR A 412 26.03 36.27 -14.58
CA THR A 412 26.23 37.69 -14.27
C THR A 412 25.85 38.04 -12.83
N GLY A 413 25.02 37.21 -12.18
CA GLY A 413 24.43 37.46 -10.87
C GLY A 413 23.38 38.57 -10.87
N LEU A 414 22.98 39.07 -12.04
CA LEU A 414 22.01 40.15 -12.14
C LEU A 414 20.59 39.62 -11.95
N ARG A 415 19.82 40.33 -11.13
CA ARG A 415 18.42 39.98 -10.81
C ARG A 415 17.49 40.54 -11.87
N PHE A 416 16.46 39.77 -12.21
CA PHE A 416 15.34 40.27 -12.98
C PHE A 416 14.41 41.05 -12.05
N THR A 417 13.86 42.15 -12.55
CA THR A 417 12.90 42.98 -11.82
C THR A 417 11.48 42.53 -12.19
N PRO A 418 10.65 42.11 -11.22
CA PRO A 418 9.26 41.74 -11.48
C PRO A 418 8.47 42.96 -11.93
N THR A 419 7.54 42.79 -12.86
CA THR A 419 6.66 43.88 -13.33
C THR A 419 5.38 44.00 -12.52
N ASN A 420 5.02 42.96 -11.76
CA ASN A 420 3.87 42.90 -10.85
C ASN A 420 4.36 42.69 -9.42
N THR A 421 3.83 43.44 -8.46
CA THR A 421 4.49 43.65 -7.17
C THR A 421 4.21 42.59 -6.10
N ASP A 422 3.08 41.88 -6.11
CA ASP A 422 2.71 41.03 -4.96
C ASP A 422 1.88 39.79 -5.34
N PHE A 423 2.28 38.63 -4.83
CA PHE A 423 1.45 37.42 -4.77
C PHE A 423 1.11 37.09 -3.32
N THR A 424 -0.18 36.98 -3.02
CA THR A 424 -0.59 36.49 -1.70
C THR A 424 -0.53 34.97 -1.72
N LEU A 425 0.43 34.41 -1.00
CA LEU A 425 0.44 32.98 -0.73
C LEU A 425 -0.76 32.65 0.14
N GLN A 426 -1.58 31.69 -0.27
CA GLN A 426 -2.55 31.10 0.64
C GLN A 426 -1.78 30.35 1.73
N SER A 427 -1.50 31.03 2.84
CA SER A 427 -0.94 30.42 4.03
C SER A 427 -2.07 29.96 4.95
N ASP A 428 -1.86 28.82 5.62
CA ASP A 428 -2.65 28.44 6.79
C ASP A 428 -2.70 29.63 7.77
N ASN A 429 -3.88 29.87 8.34
CA ASN A 429 -4.24 30.86 9.38
C ASN A 429 -3.21 31.06 10.52
N ARG A 430 -2.22 30.17 10.67
CA ARG A 430 -1.15 30.20 11.68
C ARG A 430 0.09 31.02 11.30
N MET A 431 0.22 31.48 10.06
CA MET A 431 1.11 32.58 9.69
C MET A 431 0.42 33.42 8.63
N THR A 432 0.34 34.73 8.82
CA THR A 432 0.20 35.64 7.69
C THR A 432 1.59 35.68 7.06
N LEU A 433 1.81 34.92 5.97
CA LEU A 433 2.90 35.29 5.06
C LEU A 433 2.51 36.67 4.56
N LEU A 434 3.07 37.71 5.19
CA LEU A 434 2.99 39.08 4.74
C LEU A 434 3.67 39.10 3.39
N THR A 435 2.85 38.85 2.37
CA THR A 435 3.11 39.11 0.97
C THR A 435 4.38 38.42 0.45
N MET A 436 4.24 37.48 -0.49
CA MET A 436 5.37 37.21 -1.37
C MET A 436 5.48 38.44 -2.27
N THR A 437 6.17 39.46 -1.77
CA THR A 437 6.44 40.68 -2.50
C THR A 437 7.51 40.33 -3.50
N LEU A 438 7.11 40.24 -4.76
CA LEU A 438 8.06 40.29 -5.86
C LEU A 438 8.45 41.76 -5.98
N PHE A 439 9.51 42.15 -5.29
CA PHE A 439 9.85 43.55 -5.01
C PHE A 439 9.84 44.54 -6.18
N ASN A 440 9.42 45.78 -5.87
CA ASN A 440 9.67 47.02 -6.63
C ASN A 440 11.13 47.19 -7.06
#